data_AF-A0A847XRT0-F1
#
_entry.id   AF-A0A847XRT0-F1
#
_cell.length_a   1.000
_cell.length_b   1.000
_cell.length_c   1.000
_cell.angle_alpha   90.00
_cell.angle_beta   90.00
_cell.angle_gamma   90.00
#
_symmetry.space_group_name_H-M   'P 1'
#
loop_
_entity.id
_entity.type
_entity.pdbx_description
1 polymer ?
#
loop_
_entity_poly.entity_id
_entity_poly.type
_entity_poly.pdbx_seq_one_letter_code
_entity_poly.pdbx_strand_id
1 'polypeptide(L)' 'MSVGYSEEHIKTLEWREHIRLRPGMYIGKLGDGASQDDGIYVLLKEVMDNAIDEFMMGYGKKVDVGINGREVRVR' A
#
# COMPACT_ATOMS: atom_id res chain seq x y z
N MET A 1 -29.50 31.21 4.66
CA MET A 1 -29.79 29.98 3.87
C MET A 1 -29.18 28.82 4.61
N SER A 2 -29.98 27.86 5.07
CA SER A 2 -29.42 26.63 5.66
C SER A 2 -28.67 25.90 4.56
N VAL A 3 -27.37 25.66 4.74
CA VAL A 3 -26.61 24.78 3.85
C VAL A 3 -27.28 23.41 3.95
N GLY A 4 -27.93 22.99 2.85
CA GLY A 4 -28.72 21.77 2.81
C GLY A 4 -27.81 20.56 2.95
N TYR A 5 -27.69 20.04 4.17
CA TYR A 5 -27.04 18.78 4.46
C TYR A 5 -28.11 17.72 4.69
N SER A 6 -28.13 16.73 3.81
CA SER A 6 -29.11 15.64 3.75
C SER A 6 -28.37 14.31 3.58
N GLU A 7 -29.09 13.19 3.66
CA GLU A 7 -28.53 11.84 3.54
C GLU A 7 -27.79 11.60 2.21
N GLU A 8 -28.18 12.27 1.12
CA GLU A 8 -27.53 12.14 -0.20
C GLU A 8 -26.07 12.64 -0.21
N HIS A 9 -25.66 13.39 0.81
CA HIS A 9 -24.29 13.89 0.98
C HIS A 9 -23.38 12.88 1.68
N ILE A 10 -23.95 11.83 2.30
CA ILE A 10 -23.18 10.74 2.91
C ILE A 10 -22.77 9.76 1.81
N LYS A 11 -21.46 9.53 1.69
CA LYS A 11 -20.91 8.57 0.73
C LYS A 11 -20.24 7.42 1.47
N THR A 12 -20.76 6.22 1.25
CA THR A 12 -20.06 4.99 1.59
C THR A 12 -19.17 4.62 0.41
N LEU A 13 -17.88 4.44 0.67
CA LEU A 13 -16.91 4.07 -0.35
C LEU A 13 -16.68 2.56 -0.32
N GLU A 14 -16.46 1.98 -1.48
CA GLU A 14 -16.06 0.58 -1.58
C GLU A 14 -14.68 0.37 -0.94
N TRP A 15 -14.40 -0.87 -0.54
CA TRP A 15 -13.20 -1.19 0.22
C TRP A 15 -11.88 -0.89 -0.52
N ARG A 16 -11.85 -0.88 -1.86
CA ARG A 16 -10.66 -0.42 -2.60
C ARG A 16 -10.64 1.07 -2.83
N GLU A 17 -11.82 1.67 -2.94
CA GLU A 17 -11.98 3.05 -3.34
C GLU A 17 -11.42 3.98 -2.28
N HIS A 18 -11.71 3.72 -1.01
CA HIS A 18 -11.23 4.57 0.08
C HIS A 18 -9.70 4.54 0.24
N ILE A 19 -9.06 3.39 -0.01
CA ILE A 19 -7.59 3.25 -0.01
C ILE A 19 -6.98 4.11 -1.10
N ARG A 20 -7.55 4.08 -2.32
CA ARG A 20 -7.04 4.87 -3.45
C ARG A 20 -7.37 6.36 -3.33
N LEU A 21 -8.48 6.71 -2.69
CA LEU A 21 -8.87 8.10 -2.45
C LEU A 21 -8.01 8.75 -1.36
N ARG A 22 -7.60 7.98 -0.35
CA ARG A 22 -6.80 8.45 0.78
C ARG A 22 -5.56 7.57 1.00
N PRO A 23 -4.65 7.46 0.01
CA PRO A 23 -3.48 6.59 0.12
C PRO A 23 -2.55 7.01 1.27
N GLY A 24 -2.57 8.30 1.62
CA GLY A 24 -1.85 8.87 2.77
C GLY A 24 -2.06 8.12 4.09
N MET A 25 -3.27 7.61 4.30
CA MET A 25 -3.62 6.87 5.51
C MET A 25 -3.00 5.47 5.56
N TYR A 26 -2.70 4.89 4.40
CA TYR A 26 -2.26 3.49 4.26
C TYR A 26 -0.75 3.37 4.03
N ILE A 27 -0.21 4.19 3.14
CA ILE A 27 1.20 4.11 2.72
C ILE A 27 1.99 5.37 3.05
N GLY A 28 1.39 6.33 3.76
CA GLY A 28 2.02 7.62 4.04
C GLY A 28 2.18 8.46 2.77
N LYS A 29 3.30 9.16 2.66
CA LYS A 29 3.53 10.13 1.59
C LYS A 29 3.65 9.44 0.23
N LEU A 30 2.95 9.94 -0.79
CA LEU A 30 3.18 9.50 -2.17
C LEU A 30 4.54 10.01 -2.66
N GLY A 31 5.24 9.19 -3.43
CA GLY A 31 6.52 9.57 -4.02
C GLY A 31 7.00 8.53 -5.04
N ASP A 32 8.07 8.88 -5.73
CA ASP A 32 8.70 8.09 -6.78
C ASP A 32 9.92 7.29 -6.27
N GLY A 33 10.21 7.36 -4.97
CA GLY A 33 11.35 6.71 -4.35
C GLY A 33 12.58 7.61 -4.29
N ALA A 34 12.47 8.89 -4.64
CA ALA A 34 13.56 9.85 -4.44
C ALA A 34 13.82 10.14 -2.96
N SER A 35 12.82 9.94 -2.10
CA SER A 35 12.96 10.12 -0.65
C SER A 35 12.64 8.85 0.13
N GLN A 36 13.37 8.64 1.23
CA GLN A 36 13.23 7.43 2.05
C GLN A 36 11.85 7.27 2.70
N ASP A 37 11.14 8.39 2.92
CA ASP A 37 9.79 8.43 3.48
C ASP A 37 8.68 8.19 2.44
N ASP A 38 9.04 7.93 1.18
CA ASP A 38 8.06 7.69 0.13
C ASP A 38 7.37 6.33 0.29
N GLY A 39 6.04 6.35 0.16
CA GLY A 39 5.15 5.22 0.38
C GLY A 39 5.37 4.04 -0.57
N ILE A 40 6.11 4.22 -1.67
CA ILE A 40 6.55 3.10 -2.51
C ILE A 40 7.41 2.09 -1.72
N TYR A 41 8.19 2.56 -0.74
CA TYR A 41 8.96 1.69 0.15
C TYR A 41 8.07 1.00 1.19
N VAL A 42 6.95 1.60 1.58
CA VAL A 42 5.95 0.91 2.41
C VAL A 42 5.33 -0.24 1.62
N LEU A 43 4.92 -0.01 0.38
CA LEU A 43 4.39 -1.06 -0.49
C LEU A 43 5.37 -2.24 -0.66
N LEU A 44 6.67 -1.96 -0.85
CA LEU A 44 7.68 -3.01 -0.93
C LEU A 44 7.82 -3.77 0.39
N LYS A 45 7.85 -3.07 1.52
CA LYS A 45 7.94 -3.71 2.85
C LYS A 45 6.78 -4.64 3.11
N GLU A 46 5.55 -4.23 2.83
CA GLU A 46 4.37 -5.09 3.04
C GLU A 46 4.46 -6.41 2.26
N VAL A 47 4.97 -6.39 1.02
CA VAL A 47 5.18 -7.62 0.25
C VAL A 47 6.32 -8.46 0.82
N MET A 48 7.40 -7.81 1.25
CA MET A 48 8.56 -8.47 1.86
C MET A 48 8.22 -9.11 3.21
N ASP A 49 7.43 -8.43 4.04
CA ASP A 49 7.02 -8.91 5.36
C ASP A 49 6.17 -10.18 5.22
N ASN A 50 5.23 -10.22 4.27
CA ASN A 50 4.48 -11.45 3.96
C ASN A 50 5.39 -12.62 3.53
N ALA A 51 6.43 -12.36 2.73
CA ALA A 51 7.39 -13.38 2.32
C ALA A 51 8.25 -13.88 3.50
N ILE A 52 8.59 -12.99 4.43
CA ILE A 52 9.31 -13.33 5.66
C ILE A 52 8.41 -14.17 6.59
N ASP A 53 7.13 -13.84 6.72
CA ASP A 53 6.17 -14.61 7.50
C ASP A 53 6.06 -16.05 6.98
N GLU A 54 5.96 -16.25 5.67
CA GLU A 54 5.96 -17.58 5.05
C GLU A 54 7.26 -18.34 5.32
N PHE A 55 8.41 -17.67 5.22
CA PHE A 55 9.71 -18.26 5.55
C PHE A 55 9.78 -18.67 7.03
N MET A 56 9.30 -17.82 7.94
CA MET A 56 9.28 -18.09 9.39
C MET A 56 8.36 -19.27 9.73
N MET A 57 7.27 -19.45 8.99
CA MET A 57 6.38 -20.60 9.10
C MET A 57 6.97 -21.89 8.47
N GLY A 58 8.14 -21.81 7.84
CA GLY A 58 8.82 -22.94 7.20
C GLY A 58 8.37 -23.24 5.77
N TYR A 59 7.53 -22.38 5.17
CA TYR A 59 7.02 -22.50 3.80
C TYR A 59 7.93 -21.80 2.77
N GLY A 60 9.22 -21.70 3.05
CA GLY A 60 10.21 -21.11 2.16
C GLY A 60 11.62 -21.38 2.70
N LYS A 61 12.62 -21.34 1.81
CA LYS A 61 14.03 -21.51 2.19
C LYS A 61 14.91 -20.34 1.78
N LYS A 62 14.35 -19.41 1.02
CA LYS A 62 15.03 -18.24 0.48
C LYS A 62 13.96 -17.23 0.08
N VAL A 63 14.23 -15.96 0.35
CA VAL A 63 13.47 -14.84 -0.21
C VAL A 63 14.35 -14.17 -1.26
N ASP A 64 13.86 -14.08 -2.49
CA ASP A 64 14.55 -13.52 -3.65
C ASP A 64 13.92 -12.17 -4.03
N VAL A 65 14.74 -11.12 -4.01
CA VAL A 65 14.34 -9.77 -4.41
C VAL A 65 15.02 -9.40 -5.72
N GLY A 66 14.22 -9.03 -6.72
CA GLY A 66 14.69 -8.66 -8.04
C GLY A 66 14.09 -7.33 -8.51
N ILE A 67 14.88 -6.57 -9.26
CA ILE A 67 14.45 -5.30 -9.86
C ILE A 67 14.64 -5.37 -11.36
N ASN A 68 13.60 -5.00 -12.12
CA ASN A 68 13.64 -4.89 -13.58
C ASN A 68 12.98 -3.57 -14.02
N GLY A 69 13.81 -2.57 -14.33
CA GLY A 69 13.33 -1.23 -14.67
C GLY A 69 12.57 -0.61 -13.48
N ARG A 70 11.24 -0.44 -13.64
CA ARG A 70 10.34 0.09 -12.60
C ARG A 70 9.54 -0.99 -11.86
N GLU A 71 9.78 -2.27 -12.15
CA GLU A 71 9.16 -3.40 -11.46
C GLU A 71 10.11 -3.91 -10.36
N VAL A 72 9.58 -4.08 -9.16
CA VAL A 72 10.24 -4.80 -8.07
C VAL A 72 9.46 -6.07 -7.80
N ARG A 73 10.16 -7.19 -7.66
CA ARG A 73 9.59 -8.51 -7.43
C ARG A 73 10.21 -9.12 -6.18
N VAL A 74 9.36 -9.66 -5.31
CA VAL A 74 9.73 -10.45 -4.13
C VAL A 74 9.15 -11.85 -4.30
N ARG A 75 9.93 -12.90 -4.01
CA ARG A 75 9.58 -14.31 -4.13
C ARG A 75 10.17 -15.15 -3.02
#